data_AF-A0A1I7IJH2-F1
#
_entry.id   AF-A0A1I7IJH2-F1
#
_cell.length_a   1.000
_cell.length_b   1.000
_cell.length_c   1.000
_cell.angle_alpha   90.00
_cell.angle_beta   90.00
_cell.angle_gamma   90.00
#
_symmetry.space_group_name_H-M   'P 1'
#
loop_
_entity.id
_entity.type
_entity.pdbx_description
1 polymer ?
#
loop_
_entity_poly.entity_id
_entity_poly.type
_entity_poly.pdbx_seq_one_letter_code
_entity_poly.pdbx_strand_id
1 'polypeptide(L)'
;MSLEVVNYYRDQKTIEEKCKCYLFYHVVLNLDDGSNIDGIIESIDGDEIRMLIGEDMMEDMMDMSRRPNQRPNRYRRFRPRNYPIRRVNNIGLLPYPPVPIVPPIFPYPYYPIY
;
A
#
# COMPACT_ATOMS: atom_id res chain seq x y z
N MET A 1 2.07 -23.57 -12.96
CA MET A 1 2.94 -22.95 -11.94
C MET A 1 2.05 -22.58 -10.76
N SER A 2 2.04 -23.42 -9.73
CA SER A 2 1.27 -23.23 -8.50
C SER A 2 2.07 -22.34 -7.56
N LEU A 3 1.73 -21.04 -7.50
CA LEU A 3 2.22 -20.19 -6.44
C LEU A 3 1.41 -20.51 -5.19
N GLU A 4 2.16 -20.93 -4.19
CA GLU A 4 1.75 -21.57 -2.96
C GLU A 4 0.65 -20.80 -2.24
N VAL A 5 -0.30 -21.60 -1.75
CA VAL A 5 -1.33 -21.26 -0.77
C VAL A 5 -0.62 -20.86 0.52
N VAL A 6 -0.14 -19.63 0.59
CA VAL A 6 0.49 -19.09 1.79
C VAL A 6 -0.62 -18.57 2.72
N ASN A 7 -0.86 -19.36 3.77
CA ASN A 7 -1.54 -18.99 5.03
C ASN A 7 -3.08 -18.95 5.04
N TYR A 8 -3.75 -20.06 4.71
CA TYR A 8 -5.18 -20.23 5.06
C TYR A 8 -5.44 -20.77 6.49
N TYR A 9 -4.40 -21.11 7.26
CA TYR A 9 -4.55 -21.98 8.45
C TYR A 9 -4.11 -21.39 9.81
N ARG A 10 -3.86 -20.08 9.95
CA ARG A 10 -3.40 -19.52 11.24
C ARG A 10 -4.24 -18.42 11.89
N ASP A 11 -5.33 -18.00 11.26
CA ASP A 11 -5.98 -16.77 11.66
C ASP A 11 -7.43 -16.98 12.14
N GLN A 12 -7.59 -17.68 13.26
CA GLN A 12 -8.75 -17.48 14.13
C GLN A 12 -8.60 -16.24 15.03
N LYS A 13 -7.65 -15.35 14.72
CA LYS A 13 -7.58 -14.03 15.35
C LYS A 13 -8.75 -13.20 14.87
N THR A 14 -9.43 -12.57 15.82
CA THR A 14 -10.47 -11.59 15.50
C THR A 14 -9.88 -10.48 14.61
N ILE A 15 -10.70 -9.86 13.76
CA ILE A 15 -10.26 -8.76 12.89
C ILE A 15 -9.59 -7.65 13.72
N GLU A 16 -10.12 -7.39 14.91
CA GLU A 16 -9.53 -6.44 15.88
C GLU A 16 -8.08 -6.80 16.25
N GLU A 17 -7.81 -8.07 16.58
CA GLU A 17 -6.44 -8.52 16.90
C GLU A 17 -5.49 -8.38 15.71
N LYS A 18 -5.96 -8.69 14.49
CA LYS A 18 -5.15 -8.48 13.28
C LYS A 18 -4.83 -7.01 13.07
N CYS A 19 -5.81 -6.13 13.24
CA CYS A 19 -5.60 -4.68 13.13
C CYS A 19 -4.54 -4.23 14.15
N LYS A 20 -4.60 -4.72 15.41
CA LYS A 20 -3.60 -4.43 16.45
C LYS A 20 -2.21 -4.92 16.06
N CYS A 21 -2.11 -6.10 15.45
CA CYS A 21 -0.83 -6.63 14.95
C CYS A 21 -0.26 -5.80 13.77
N TYR A 22 -1.10 -5.10 13.02
CA TYR A 22 -0.71 -4.31 11.85
C TYR A 22 -0.68 -2.80 12.08
N LEU A 23 -0.62 -2.36 13.34
CA LEU A 23 -0.36 -0.95 13.67
C LEU A 23 0.93 -0.48 12.98
N PHE A 24 0.86 0.70 12.35
CA PHE A 24 1.95 1.35 11.61
C PHE A 24 2.42 0.63 10.35
N TYR A 25 1.72 -0.43 9.91
CA TYR A 25 2.00 -1.09 8.63
C TYR A 25 1.06 -0.60 7.51
N HIS A 26 1.54 -0.71 6.27
CA HIS A 26 0.70 -0.51 5.09
C HIS A 26 -0.15 -1.75 4.85
N VAL A 27 -1.45 -1.58 4.96
CA VAL A 27 -2.44 -2.66 4.85
C VAL A 27 -3.41 -2.38 3.71
N VAL A 28 -4.07 -3.44 3.28
CA VAL A 28 -5.25 -3.40 2.42
C VAL A 28 -6.41 -3.96 3.23
N LEU A 29 -7.46 -3.14 3.39
CA LEU A 29 -8.73 -3.51 3.99
C LEU A 29 -9.72 -3.90 2.90
N ASN A 30 -10.38 -5.03 3.08
CA ASN A 30 -11.54 -5.40 2.28
C ASN A 30 -12.78 -5.15 3.13
N LEU A 31 -13.62 -4.24 2.69
CA LEU A 31 -14.87 -3.92 3.38
C LEU A 31 -15.98 -4.92 3.03
N ASP A 32 -17.03 -4.90 3.84
CA ASP A 32 -18.30 -5.62 3.63
C ASP A 32 -18.97 -5.30 2.29
N ASP A 33 -18.90 -4.04 1.86
CA ASP A 33 -19.39 -3.60 0.56
C ASP A 33 -18.56 -4.11 -0.64
N GLY A 34 -17.46 -4.82 -0.39
CA GLY A 34 -16.55 -5.34 -1.42
C GLY A 34 -15.55 -4.31 -1.94
N SER A 35 -15.54 -3.08 -1.41
CA SER A 35 -14.51 -2.09 -1.73
C SER A 35 -13.21 -2.39 -1.00
N ASN A 36 -12.08 -2.24 -1.71
CA ASN A 36 -10.75 -2.40 -1.13
C ASN A 36 -10.12 -1.03 -0.91
N ILE A 37 -9.54 -0.83 0.27
CA ILE A 37 -8.94 0.43 0.69
C ILE A 37 -7.54 0.14 1.18
N ASP A 38 -6.56 0.85 0.64
CA ASP A 38 -5.16 0.74 1.07
C ASP A 38 -4.74 1.96 1.90
N GLY A 39 -3.97 1.69 2.96
CA GLY A 39 -3.53 2.74 3.88
C GLY A 39 -2.68 2.23 5.02
N ILE A 40 -2.22 3.14 5.88
CA ILE A 40 -1.41 2.83 7.06
C ILE A 40 -2.27 2.98 8.30
N ILE A 41 -2.28 1.97 9.18
CA ILE A 41 -3.01 2.06 10.45
C ILE A 41 -2.23 2.94 11.44
N GLU A 42 -2.88 3.97 11.98
CA GLU A 42 -2.31 4.89 12.97
C GLU A 42 -2.67 4.45 14.39
N SER A 43 -3.96 4.20 14.65
CA SER A 43 -4.47 3.77 15.96
C SER A 43 -5.75 2.96 15.82
N ILE A 44 -6.12 2.26 16.90
CA ILE A 44 -7.39 1.53 17.02
C ILE A 44 -8.01 1.94 18.34
N ASP A 45 -9.17 2.59 18.26
CA ASP A 45 -9.91 3.10 19.40
C ASP A 45 -11.23 2.32 19.53
N GLY A 46 -11.17 1.22 20.29
CA GLY A 46 -12.32 0.33 20.49
C GLY A 46 -12.77 -0.33 19.19
N ASP A 47 -13.85 0.19 18.60
CA ASP A 47 -14.49 -0.34 17.39
C ASP A 47 -14.15 0.49 16.13
N GLU A 48 -13.29 1.51 16.25
CA GLU A 48 -12.84 2.34 15.13
C GLU A 48 -11.34 2.15 14.86
N ILE A 49 -11.01 1.98 13.58
CA ILE A 49 -9.65 1.95 13.06
C ILE A 49 -9.38 3.33 12.46
N ARG A 50 -8.34 4.00 12.96
CA ARG A 50 -7.85 5.24 12.38
C ARG A 50 -6.70 4.92 11.44
N MET A 51 -6.86 5.30 10.17
CA MET A 51 -5.90 4.97 9.12
C MET A 51 -5.63 6.15 8.18
N LEU A 52 -4.39 6.24 7.71
CA LEU A 52 -3.94 7.15 6.67
C LEU A 52 -4.16 6.50 5.31
N ILE A 53 -5.15 6.97 4.56
CA ILE A 53 -5.51 6.42 3.23
C ILE A 53 -4.93 7.27 2.13
N GLY A 54 -4.33 6.62 1.12
CA GLY A 54 -3.89 7.29 -0.10
C GLY A 54 -5.08 7.64 -0.99
N GLU A 55 -5.54 8.90 -0.93
CA GLU A 55 -6.49 9.43 -1.92
C GLU A 55 -5.73 9.81 -3.20
N ASP A 56 -6.15 9.26 -4.34
CA ASP A 56 -5.65 9.67 -5.65
C ASP A 56 -6.21 11.06 -5.97
N MET A 57 -5.34 12.07 -5.95
CA MET A 57 -5.67 13.43 -6.37
C MET A 57 -5.26 13.61 -7.82
N MET A 58 -6.18 14.12 -8.64
CA MET A 58 -5.86 14.60 -9.98
C MET A 58 -5.52 16.08 -9.88
N GLU A 59 -4.40 16.48 -10.48
CA GLU A 59 -4.10 17.91 -10.66
C GLU A 59 -5.18 18.52 -11.57
N ASP A 60 -5.83 19.59 -11.09
CA ASP A 60 -6.92 20.24 -11.82
C ASP A 60 -6.46 20.62 -13.23
N MET A 61 -7.20 20.15 -14.23
CA MET A 61 -6.88 20.29 -15.66
C MET A 61 -6.98 21.73 -16.18
N MET A 62 -6.94 22.76 -15.33
CA MET A 62 -7.04 24.16 -15.78
C MET A 62 -5.78 24.65 -16.52
N ASP A 63 -4.64 23.96 -16.40
CA ASP A 63 -3.38 24.33 -17.08
C ASP A 63 -2.96 23.35 -18.21
N MET A 64 -3.87 22.48 -18.63
CA MET A 64 -3.62 21.44 -19.65
C MET A 64 -3.54 21.97 -21.10
N SER A 65 -3.58 23.29 -21.31
CA SER A 65 -3.42 23.87 -22.65
C SER A 65 -1.96 23.87 -23.14
N ARG A 66 -0.98 23.43 -22.32
CA ARG A 66 0.44 23.59 -22.64
C ARG A 66 1.23 22.32 -22.99
N ARG A 67 0.71 21.09 -22.75
CA ARG A 67 1.51 19.86 -22.96
C ARG A 67 0.68 18.65 -23.42
N PRO A 68 0.63 18.34 -24.73
CA PRO A 68 -0.27 17.31 -25.29
C PRO A 68 0.09 15.84 -24.96
N ASN A 69 1.15 15.55 -24.19
CA ASN A 69 1.64 14.19 -23.93
C ASN A 69 1.91 13.87 -22.44
N GLN A 70 1.52 14.73 -21.50
CA GLN A 70 1.67 14.41 -20.08
C GLN A 70 0.41 13.72 -19.56
N ARG A 71 0.56 12.45 -19.15
CA ARG A 71 -0.46 11.78 -18.34
C ARG A 71 -0.74 12.64 -17.11
N PRO A 72 -1.99 12.78 -16.66
CA PRO A 72 -2.31 13.52 -15.46
C PRO A 72 -1.41 13.04 -14.34
N ASN A 73 -0.66 13.96 -13.72
CA ASN A 73 0.17 13.62 -12.58
C ASN A 73 -0.78 13.24 -11.44
N ARG A 74 -0.90 11.94 -11.17
CA ARG A 74 -1.69 11.43 -10.05
C ARG A 74 -0.76 11.39 -8.86
N TYR A 75 -1.06 12.20 -7.86
CA TYR A 75 -0.36 12.15 -6.59
C TYR A 75 -1.27 11.53 -5.54
N ARG A 76 -0.69 10.65 -4.72
CA ARG A 76 -1.39 10.03 -3.60
C ARG A 76 -1.20 10.91 -2.37
N ARG A 77 -2.30 11.47 -1.86
CA ARG A 77 -2.29 12.21 -0.60
C ARG A 77 -2.84 11.32 0.50
N PHE A 78 -2.02 11.06 1.51
CA PHE A 78 -2.46 10.34 2.70
C PHE A 78 -3.32 11.24 3.57
N ARG A 79 -4.57 10.84 3.84
CA ARG A 79 -5.48 11.53 4.76
C ARG A 79 -5.95 10.59 5.86
N PRO A 80 -6.01 11.07 7.12
CA PRO A 80 -6.58 10.30 8.21
C PRO A 80 -8.08 10.13 7.98
N ARG A 81 -8.55 8.90 8.12
CA ARG A 81 -9.96 8.52 8.08
C ARG A 81 -10.21 7.41 9.09
N ASN A 82 -11.42 7.41 9.65
CA ASN A 82 -11.87 6.40 10.59
C ASN A 82 -12.76 5.39 9.88
N TYR A 83 -12.55 4.10 10.17
CA TYR A 83 -13.36 3.01 9.67
C TYR A 83 -13.82 2.13 10.82
N PRO A 84 -15.12 1.79 10.89
CA PRO A 84 -15.60 0.86 11.90
C PRO A 84 -15.10 -0.55 11.62
N ILE A 85 -14.58 -1.24 12.63
CA ILE A 85 -14.05 -2.62 12.54
C ILE A 85 -15.13 -3.56 12.01
N ARG A 86 -16.39 -3.35 12.37
CA ARG A 86 -17.53 -4.18 11.93
C ARG A 86 -17.73 -4.25 10.42
N ARG A 87 -17.26 -3.23 9.69
CA ARG A 87 -17.34 -3.20 8.22
C ARG A 87 -16.12 -3.84 7.55
N VAL A 88 -15.10 -4.23 8.31
CA VAL A 88 -13.90 -4.86 7.78
C VAL A 88 -14.12 -6.36 7.72
N ASN A 89 -14.17 -6.92 6.52
CA ASN A 89 -14.25 -8.36 6.33
C ASN A 89 -12.87 -9.02 6.41
N ASN A 90 -11.86 -8.38 5.86
CA ASN A 90 -10.51 -8.91 5.84
C ASN A 90 -9.45 -7.79 5.85
N ILE A 91 -8.27 -8.12 6.35
CA ILE A 91 -7.10 -7.26 6.41
C ILE A 91 -5.87 -8.04 5.98
N GLY A 92 -5.06 -7.44 5.10
CA GLY A 92 -3.79 -8.00 4.65
C GLY A 92 -2.70 -6.94 4.57
N LEU A 93 -1.44 -7.35 4.68
CA LEU A 93 -0.30 -6.47 4.45
C LEU A 93 -0.14 -6.19 2.95
N LEU A 94 0.15 -4.93 2.59
CA LEU A 94 0.50 -4.60 1.22
C LEU A 94 1.91 -5.16 0.90
N PRO A 95 2.05 -6.06 -0.08
CA PRO A 95 3.36 -6.60 -0.45
C PRO A 95 4.15 -5.52 -1.20
N TYR A 96 5.26 -5.07 -0.62
CA TYR A 96 6.25 -4.28 -1.36
C TYR A 96 7.13 -5.21 -2.19
N PRO A 97 7.43 -4.87 -3.45
CA PRO A 97 8.39 -5.64 -4.22
C PRO A 97 9.74 -5.61 -3.49
N PRO A 98 10.48 -6.74 -3.47
CA PRO A 98 11.80 -6.77 -2.85
C PRO A 98 12.67 -5.70 -3.51
N VAL A 99 13.43 -4.97 -2.68
CA VAL A 99 14.44 -4.04 -3.20
C VAL A 99 15.42 -4.83 -4.06
N PRO A 100 15.68 -4.42 -5.32
CA PRO A 100 16.67 -5.09 -6.13
C PRO A 100 18.02 -4.97 -5.41
N ILE A 101 18.62 -6.12 -5.06
CA ILE A 101 20.00 -6.16 -4.60
C ILE A 101 20.84 -5.72 -5.78
N VAL A 102 21.24 -4.46 -5.79
CA VAL A 102 22.18 -3.94 -6.80
C VAL A 102 23.51 -4.65 -6.50
N PRO A 103 24.01 -5.51 -7.40
CA PRO A 103 25.31 -6.12 -7.20
C PRO A 103 26.35 -4.99 -7.11
N PRO A 104 27.38 -5.12 -6.26
CA PRO A 104 28.45 -4.12 -6.21
C PRO A 104 28.98 -3.90 -7.62
N ILE A 105 29.02 -2.64 -8.04
CA ILE A 105 29.56 -2.22 -9.32
C ILE A 105 31.02 -2.68 -9.34
N PHE A 106 31.30 -3.77 -10.06
CA PHE A 106 32.67 -4.18 -10.32
C PHE A 106 33.33 -3.04 -11.10
N PRO A 107 34.50 -2.54 -10.65
CA PRO A 107 35.21 -1.52 -11.41
C PRO A 107 35.59 -2.12 -12.77
N TYR A 108 35.13 -1.48 -13.85
CA TYR A 108 35.51 -1.85 -15.21
C TYR A 108 37.04 -1.93 -15.32
N PRO A 109 37.62 -3.00 -15.89
CA PRO A 109 39.05 -3.04 -16.16
C PRO A 109 39.37 -1.99 -17.22
N TYR A 110 40.28 -1.08 -16.87
CA TYR A 110 40.82 -0.05 -17.74
C TYR A 110 41.64 -0.75 -18.84
N TYR A 111 41.10 -0.81 -20.07
CA TYR A 111 41.87 -1.28 -21.22
C TYR A 111 42.80 -0.16 -21.69
N PRO A 112 44.13 -0.38 -21.75
CA PRO A 112 45.05 0.59 -22.33
C PRO A 112 44.83 0.65 -23.85
N ILE A 113 44.71 1.88 -24.36
CA ILE A 113 44.66 2.18 -25.79
C ILE A 113 46.08 2.01 -26.33
N TYR A 114 46.26 1.11 -27.30
CA TYR A 114 47.48 0.97 -28.11
C TYR A 114 47.42 1.89 -29.33
#